data_AF-A0A8T4N714-F1
#
_entry.id   AF-A0A8T4N714-F1
#
_cell.length_a   1.000
_cell.length_b   1.000
_cell.length_c   1.000
_cell.angle_alpha   90.00
_cell.angle_beta   90.00
_cell.angle_gamma   90.00
#
_symmetry.space_group_name_H-M   'P 1'
#
loop_
_entity.id
_entity.type
_entity.pdbx_description
1 polymer ?
#
loop_
_entity_poly.entity_id
_entity_poly.type
_entity_poly.pdbx_seq_one_letter_code
_entity_poly.pdbx_strand_id
1 'polypeptide(L)'
;MGWFRKSKTHGSKKLEERLKNLGIKLDKPSADNYEYREIKGSGTSAQEAEDRLVKYVQEFRATNICDISSPSKIKSPFATTYTLSALVYRPAPPKAT
;
A
#
# COMPACT_ATOMS: atom_id res chain seq x y z
N MET A 1 3.14 -31.18 1.70
CA MET A 1 2.39 -30.15 2.45
C MET A 1 3.18 -28.84 2.38
N GLY A 2 2.53 -27.72 2.02
CA GLY A 2 3.06 -26.37 2.22
C GLY A 2 3.83 -25.69 1.08
N TRP A 3 3.26 -25.56 -0.11
CA TRP A 3 3.75 -24.59 -1.11
C TRP A 3 3.35 -23.16 -0.68
N PHE A 4 4.07 -22.57 0.29
CA PHE A 4 4.00 -21.13 0.54
C PHE A 4 4.80 -20.42 -0.57
N ARG A 5 4.14 -20.16 -1.71
CA ARG A 5 4.67 -19.28 -2.74
C ARG A 5 4.89 -17.92 -2.08
N LYS A 6 6.15 -17.52 -1.88
CA LYS A 6 6.52 -16.14 -1.56
C LYS A 6 5.79 -15.23 -2.55
N SER A 7 4.76 -14.54 -2.08
CA SER A 7 4.17 -13.42 -2.78
C SER A 7 5.32 -12.47 -3.09
N LYS A 8 5.74 -12.42 -4.36
CA LYS A 8 6.55 -11.31 -4.85
C LYS A 8 5.64 -10.09 -4.79
N THR A 9 5.59 -9.43 -3.65
CA THR A 9 5.15 -8.04 -3.56
C THR A 9 6.05 -7.27 -4.51
N HIS A 10 5.54 -7.01 -5.71
CA HIS A 10 6.22 -6.21 -6.72
C HIS A 10 5.97 -4.72 -6.46
N GLY A 11 5.91 -4.36 -5.17
CA GLY A 11 6.14 -3.00 -4.70
C GLY A 11 7.64 -2.79 -4.71
N SER A 12 8.11 -1.64 -5.17
CA SER A 12 9.54 -1.32 -5.18
C SER A 12 10.14 -1.67 -3.81
N LYS A 13 11.25 -2.42 -3.75
CA LYS A 13 11.93 -2.77 -2.48
C LYS A 13 12.07 -1.56 -1.54
N LYS A 14 12.27 -0.39 -2.14
CA LYS A 14 12.34 0.92 -1.47
C LYS A 14 11.05 1.32 -0.76
N LEU A 15 9.88 1.07 -1.36
CA LEU A 15 8.57 1.30 -0.76
C LEU A 15 8.33 0.33 0.41
N GLU A 16 8.62 -0.96 0.24
CA GLU A 16 8.49 -1.95 1.32
C GLU A 16 9.37 -1.61 2.53
N GLU A 17 10.61 -1.19 2.30
CA GLU A 17 11.52 -0.78 3.37
C GLU A 17 11.02 0.47 4.10
N ARG A 18 10.50 1.47 3.38
CA ARG A 18 9.88 2.66 3.99
C ARG A 18 8.68 2.29 4.85
N LEU A 19 7.78 1.44 4.35
CA LEU A 19 6.61 0.99 5.10
C LEU A 19 7.03 0.23 6.36
N LYS A 20 8.03 -0.66 6.26
CA LYS A 20 8.59 -1.36 7.43
C LYS A 20 9.21 -0.39 8.44
N ASN A 21 9.92 0.63 7.98
CA ASN A 21 10.51 1.65 8.85
C ASN A 21 9.44 2.42 9.63
N LEU A 22 8.25 2.58 9.05
CA LEU A 22 7.07 3.17 9.69
C LEU A 22 6.32 2.22 10.63
N GLY A 23 6.80 0.98 10.80
CA GLY A 23 6.14 -0.04 11.62
C GLY A 23 4.96 -0.74 10.93
N ILE A 24 4.81 -0.57 9.61
CA ILE A 24 3.73 -1.17 8.83
C ILE A 24 4.10 -2.60 8.45
N LYS A 25 3.20 -3.54 8.73
CA LYS A 25 3.38 -4.96 8.44
C LYS A 25 2.84 -5.29 7.05
N LEU A 26 3.67 -5.92 6.22
CA LEU A 26 3.25 -6.52 4.95
C LEU A 26 2.57 -7.86 5.22
N ASP A 27 1.35 -7.79 5.75
CA ASP A 27 0.56 -8.95 6.19
C ASP A 27 -0.92 -8.70 5.92
N LYS A 28 -1.68 -9.78 5.70
CA LYS A 28 -3.12 -9.73 5.48
C LYS A 28 -3.85 -10.08 6.78
N PRO A 29 -4.28 -9.09 7.58
CA PRO A 29 -5.02 -9.39 8.79
C PRO A 29 -6.42 -9.94 8.48
N SER A 30 -7.00 -10.69 9.43
CA SER A 30 -8.38 -11.13 9.35
C SER A 30 -9.34 -9.93 9.32
N ALA A 31 -10.23 -9.88 8.33
CA ALA A 31 -11.08 -8.73 8.06
C ALA A 31 -12.07 -8.39 9.19
N ASP A 32 -12.34 -9.32 10.10
CA ASP A 32 -13.32 -9.15 11.19
C ASP A 32 -13.02 -8.01 12.16
N ASN A 33 -11.75 -7.62 12.32
CA ASN A 33 -11.33 -6.56 13.26
C ASN A 33 -10.52 -5.44 12.59
N TYR A 34 -10.48 -5.41 11.27
CA TYR A 34 -9.64 -4.47 10.52
C TYR A 34 -10.47 -3.76 9.46
N GLU A 35 -10.41 -2.43 9.48
CA GLU A 35 -10.90 -1.64 8.36
C GLU A 35 -9.82 -1.62 7.27
N TYR A 36 -10.21 -1.98 6.05
CA TYR A 36 -9.32 -1.85 4.90
C TYR A 36 -9.79 -0.73 3.98
N ARG A 37 -8.83 -0.06 3.34
CA ARG A 37 -9.09 0.96 2.32
C ARG A 37 -8.06 0.87 1.22
N GLU A 38 -8.54 1.00 -0.01
CA GLU A 38 -7.65 1.17 -1.16
C GLU A 38 -7.18 2.62 -1.20
N ILE A 39 -5.86 2.80 -1.15
CA ILE A 39 -5.19 4.09 -1.25
C ILE A 39 -4.47 4.16 -2.58
N LYS A 40 -4.64 5.27 -3.31
CA LYS A 40 -4.00 5.51 -4.60
C LYS A 40 -3.03 6.67 -4.51
N GLY A 41 -1.78 6.41 -4.90
CA GLY A 41 -0.75 7.41 -5.07
C GLY A 41 -0.59 7.73 -6.55
N SER A 42 -0.65 9.01 -6.91
CA SER A 42 -0.47 9.47 -8.29
C SER A 42 0.47 10.66 -8.35
N GLY A 43 1.41 10.64 -9.29
CA GLY A 43 2.43 11.69 -9.41
C GLY A 43 3.07 11.71 -10.79
N THR A 44 3.94 12.70 -11.03
CA THR A 44 4.65 12.84 -12.31
C THR A 44 5.80 11.83 -12.47
N SER A 45 6.22 11.22 -11.36
CA SER A 45 7.28 10.23 -11.27
C SER A 45 6.86 9.05 -10.40
N ALA A 46 7.44 7.87 -10.64
CA ALA A 46 7.18 6.68 -9.81
C ALA A 46 7.44 6.96 -8.32
N GLN A 47 8.54 7.64 -8.01
CA GLN A 47 8.91 7.97 -6.63
C GLN A 47 7.96 8.97 -5.97
N GLU A 48 7.41 9.92 -6.74
CA GLU A 48 6.43 10.90 -6.21
C GLU A 48 5.09 10.23 -5.92
N ALA A 49 4.67 9.34 -6.81
CA ALA A 49 3.47 8.54 -6.59
C ALA A 49 3.65 7.63 -5.35
N GLU A 50 4.83 7.04 -5.16
CA GLU A 50 5.16 6.21 -3.98
C GLU A 50 5.14 7.03 -2.71
N ASP A 51 5.72 8.23 -2.74
CA ASP A 51 5.74 9.13 -1.59
C ASP A 51 4.32 9.55 -1.16
N ARG A 52 3.47 9.89 -2.14
CA ARG A 52 2.06 10.17 -1.88
C ARG A 52 1.33 8.97 -1.31
N LEU A 53 1.57 7.77 -1.84
CA LEU A 53 0.99 6.56 -1.29
C LEU A 53 1.40 6.40 0.18
N VAL A 54 2.70 6.44 0.51
CA VAL A 54 3.20 6.32 1.88
C VAL A 54 2.57 7.37 2.79
N LYS A 55 2.49 8.62 2.34
CA LYS A 55 1.85 9.71 3.08
C LYS A 55 0.39 9.37 3.40
N TYR A 56 -0.39 8.96 2.41
CA TYR A 56 -1.79 8.58 2.63
C TYR A 56 -1.93 7.35 3.54
N VAL A 57 -1.02 6.39 3.45
CA VAL A 57 -1.00 5.23 4.35
C VAL A 57 -0.78 5.66 5.81
N GLN A 58 0.13 6.61 6.05
CA GLN A 58 0.33 7.19 7.38
C GLN A 58 -0.90 7.99 7.85
N GLU A 59 -1.50 8.81 6.99
CA GLU A 59 -2.70 9.59 7.31
C GLU A 59 -3.88 8.67 7.66
N PHE A 60 -4.00 7.53 6.96
CA PHE A 60 -5.00 6.51 7.27
C PHE A 60 -4.70 5.74 8.56
N ARG A 61 -3.50 5.91 9.14
CA ARG A 61 -2.98 5.13 10.27
C ARG A 61 -3.03 3.64 10.00
N ALA A 62 -2.69 3.25 8.78
CA ALA A 62 -2.65 1.84 8.44
C ALA A 62 -1.49 1.16 9.17
N THR A 63 -1.77 0.00 9.74
CA THR A 63 -0.79 -0.83 10.43
C THR A 63 -0.35 -2.01 9.56
N ASN A 64 -1.21 -2.43 8.62
CA ASN A 64 -0.92 -3.55 7.73
C ASN A 64 -1.21 -3.17 6.28
N ILE A 65 -0.54 -3.82 5.35
CA ILE A 65 -0.69 -3.64 3.90
C ILE A 65 -0.55 -5.01 3.24
N CYS A 66 -1.56 -5.41 2.48
CA CYS A 66 -1.59 -6.76 1.87
C CYS A 66 -1.15 -6.70 0.41
N ASP A 67 -1.61 -5.68 -0.30
CA ASP A 67 -1.45 -5.62 -1.74
C ASP A 67 -0.93 -4.24 -2.11
N ILE A 68 0.15 -4.21 -2.89
CA ILE A 68 0.71 -3.01 -3.45
C ILE A 68 0.80 -3.24 -4.94
N SER A 69 -0.09 -2.59 -5.69
CA SER A 69 -0.04 -2.58 -7.15
C SER A 69 1.25 -1.93 -7.60
N SER A 70 1.90 -2.56 -8.58
CA SER A 70 3.09 -1.97 -9.19
C SER A 70 2.77 -0.60 -9.79
N PRO A 71 3.72 0.35 -9.73
CA PRO A 71 3.55 1.67 -10.33
C PRO A 71 3.31 1.51 -11.83
N SER A 72 2.11 1.89 -12.26
CA SER A 72 1.67 1.89 -13.64
C SER A 72 1.98 3.24 -14.26
N LYS A 73 2.74 3.24 -15.35
CA LYS A 73 3.07 4.44 -16.11
C LYS A 73 1.99 4.69 -17.15
N ILE A 74 1.21 5.73 -16.95
CA ILE A 74 0.23 6.22 -17.90
C ILE A 74 0.89 7.34 -18.71
N LYS A 75 1.16 7.06 -19.99
CA LYS A 75 1.72 8.05 -20.91
C LYS A 75 0.57 8.70 -21.68
N SER A 76 0.21 9.93 -21.32
CA SER A 76 -0.74 10.77 -22.04
C SER A 76 0.03 11.74 -22.98
N PRO A 77 -0.55 12.18 -24.11
CA PRO A 77 0.07 13.19 -24.97
C PRO A 77 0.40 14.51 -24.26
N PHE A 78 -0.27 14.82 -23.14
CA PHE A 78 -0.05 16.05 -22.37
C PHE A 78 0.86 15.85 -21.14
N ALA A 79 0.92 14.65 -20.56
CA ALA A 79 1.66 14.38 -19.34
C ALA A 79 1.97 12.90 -19.17
N THR A 80 3.05 12.61 -18.45
CA THR A 80 3.32 11.25 -17.94
C THR A 80 2.91 11.20 -16.48
N THR A 81 1.96 10.32 -16.16
CA THR A 81 1.48 10.12 -14.79
C THR A 81 1.80 8.71 -14.36
N TYR A 82 2.41 8.57 -13.18
CA TYR A 82 2.60 7.28 -12.53
C TYR A 82 1.51 7.13 -11.48
N THR A 83 0.82 5.99 -11.51
CA THR A 83 -0.20 5.63 -10.54
C THR A 83 0.17 4.33 -9.86
N LEU A 84 0.04 4.27 -8.55
CA LEU A 84 0.05 3.00 -7.80
C LEU A 84 -1.12 2.99 -6.83
N SER A 85 -1.52 1.79 -6.48
CA SER A 85 -2.61 1.52 -5.55
C SER A 85 -2.07 0.59 -4.49
N ALA A 86 -2.53 0.73 -3.27
CA ALA A 86 -2.25 -0.24 -2.23
C ALA A 86 -3.47 -0.44 -1.34
N LEU A 87 -3.66 -1.68 -0.93
CA LEU A 87 -4.72 -2.09 -0.05
C LEU A 87 -4.18 -2.16 1.37
N VAL A 88 -4.56 -1.15 2.15
CA VAL A 88 -4.08 -0.97 3.51
C VAL A 88 -5.15 -1.26 4.52
N TYR A 89 -4.72 -1.68 5.70
CA TYR A 89 -5.56 -2.10 6.81
C TYR A 89 -5.16 -1.32 8.05
N ARG A 90 -6.16 -0.88 8.80
CA ARG A 90 -5.99 -0.32 10.13
C ARG A 90 -6.84 -1.12 11.12
N PRO A 91 -6.48 -1.14 12.41
CA PRO A 91 -7.34 -1.73 13.42
C PRO A 91 -8.68 -0.99 13.41
N ALA A 92 -9.78 -1.73 13.29
CA ALA A 92 -11.09 -1.13 13.49
C ALA A 92 -11.19 -0.66 14.96
N PRO A 93 -11.83 0.49 15.23
CA PRO A 93 -12.12 0.85 16.61
C PRO A 93 -12.93 -0.28 17.27
N PRO A 94 -12.70 -0.57 18.56
CA PRO A 94 -13.47 -1.58 19.26
C PRO A 94 -14.95 -1.24 19.11
N LYS A 95 -15.73 -2.17 18.54
CA LYS A 95 -17.17 -2.03 18.43
C LYS A 95 -17.70 -2.00 19.86
N ALA A 96 -18.10 -0.81 20.34
CA ALA A 96 -18.72 -0.65 21.64
C ALA A 96 -19.88 -1.66 21.72
N THR A 97 -19.72 -2.62 22.63
CA THR A 97 -20.65 -3.74 22.84
C THR A 97 -21.80 -3.26 23.73
#